data_AF-A0AAT9RUI6-F1
#
_entry.id   AF-A0AAT9RUI6-F1
#
_cell.length_a   1.000
_cell.length_b   1.000
_cell.length_c   1.000
_cell.angle_alpha   90.00
_cell.angle_beta   90.00
_cell.angle_gamma   90.00
#
_symmetry.space_group_name_H-M   'P 1'
#
loop_
_entity.id
_entity.type
_entity.pdbx_description
1 polymer ?
#
loop_
_entity_poly.entity_id
_entity_poly.type
_entity_poly.pdbx_seq_one_letter_code
_entity_poly.pdbx_strand_id
1 'polypeptide(L)' 'MADQFRGAVVPVRDSKVPHGPALYFDTATWAAFIGELKAGHHRP' A
#
# COMPACT_ATOMS: atom_id res chain seq x y z
N MET A 1 15.17 7.45 6.84
CA MET A 1 14.37 6.54 5.97
C MET A 1 12.84 6.67 6.17
N ALA A 2 12.31 7.56 7.03
CA ALA A 2 10.87 7.68 7.30
C ALA A 2 10.25 9.06 7.00
N ASP A 3 10.94 9.96 6.28
CA ASP A 3 10.41 11.30 5.89
C ASP A 3 9.71 11.29 4.52
N GLN A 4 9.30 10.13 4.02
CA GLN A 4 8.70 10.00 2.67
C GLN A 4 7.17 10.03 2.66
N PHE A 5 6.54 10.18 3.82
CA PHE A 5 5.08 10.21 3.95
C PHE A 5 4.65 11.48 4.69
N ARG A 6 4.66 12.61 4.00
CA ARG A 6 4.16 13.90 4.54
C ARG A 6 2.63 14.03 4.47
N GLY A 7 1.93 12.96 4.07
CA GLY A 7 0.49 12.92 3.84
C GLY A 7 -0.18 11.65 4.38
N ALA A 8 -1.44 11.43 4.03
CA ALA A 8 -2.19 10.24 4.45
C ALA A 8 -1.53 8.95 3.94
N VAL A 9 -1.57 7.90 4.77
CA VAL A 9 -0.95 6.61 4.47
C VAL A 9 -1.95 5.46 4.61
N VAL A 10 -1.72 4.40 3.84
CA VAL A 10 -2.45 3.13 3.89
C VAL A 10 -1.56 2.07 4.52
N PRO A 11 -1.89 1.58 5.74
CA PRO A 11 -1.16 0.46 6.34
C PRO A 11 -1.61 -0.88 5.77
N VAL A 12 -0.66 -1.69 5.31
CA VAL A 12 -0.87 -3.09 4.87
C VAL A 12 -0.21 -4.01 5.88
N ARG A 13 -1.02 -4.86 6.51
CA ARG A 13 -0.57 -5.86 7.50
C ARG A 13 -0.58 -7.25 6.88
N ASP A 14 0.36 -8.08 7.32
CA ASP A 14 0.26 -9.51 7.09
C ASP A 14 -0.97 -10.07 7.82
N SER A 15 -1.81 -10.82 7.11
CA SER A 15 -3.07 -11.33 7.68
C SER A 15 -2.85 -12.45 8.70
N LYS A 16 -1.70 -13.12 8.65
CA LYS A 16 -1.35 -14.24 9.55
C LYS A 16 -0.67 -13.75 10.84
N VAL A 17 -0.14 -12.54 10.84
CA VAL A 17 0.44 -11.87 12.00
C VAL A 17 -0.21 -10.48 12.16
N PRO A 18 -1.51 -10.41 12.51
CA PRO A 18 -2.29 -9.16 12.52
C PRO A 18 -1.75 -8.10 13.50
N HIS A 19 -1.07 -8.54 14.56
CA HIS A 19 -0.43 -7.67 15.56
C HIS A 19 1.03 -7.31 15.21
N GLY A 20 1.55 -7.79 14.09
CA GLY A 20 2.91 -7.51 13.61
C GLY A 20 3.08 -6.11 13.01
N PRO A 21 4.26 -5.79 12.48
CA PRO A 21 4.52 -4.53 11.79
C PRO A 21 3.67 -4.38 10.52
N ALA A 22 3.39 -3.13 10.15
CA ALA A 22 2.69 -2.79 8.90
C ALA A 22 3.66 -2.15 7.90
N LEU A 23 3.44 -2.41 6.62
CA LEU A 23 4.02 -1.63 5.52
C LEU A 23 3.13 -0.42 5.25
N TYR A 24 3.71 0.76 5.12
CA TYR A 24 2.97 2.00 4.88
C TYR A 24 3.19 2.46 3.45
N PHE A 25 2.08 2.75 2.76
CA PHE A 25 2.08 3.32 1.42
C PHE A 25 1.43 4.70 1.46
N ASP A 26 1.90 5.62 0.62
CA ASP A 26 1.18 6.85 0.36
C ASP A 26 -0.20 6.53 -0.24
N THR A 27 -1.23 7.29 0.15
CA THR A 27 -2.60 7.05 -0.33
C THR A 27 -2.75 7.15 -1.85
N ALA A 28 -2.08 8.11 -2.49
CA ALA A 28 -2.16 8.25 -3.96
C ALA A 28 -1.48 7.06 -4.66
N THR A 29 -0.35 6.61 -4.12
CA THR A 29 0.35 5.42 -4.63
C THR A 29 -0.49 4.15 -4.50
N TRP A 30 -1.14 3.94 -3.34
CA TRP A 30 -2.05 2.81 -3.14
C TRP A 30 -3.25 2.85 -4.09
N ALA A 31 -3.85 4.02 -4.29
CA ALA A 31 -4.97 4.19 -5.21
C ALA A 31 -4.59 3.86 -6.66
N ALA A 32 -3.42 4.33 -7.12
CA ALA A 32 -2.90 4.01 -8.45
C ALA A 32 -2.67 2.50 -8.62
N PHE A 33 -2.06 1.83 -7.62
CA PHE A 33 -1.85 0.39 -7.64
C PHE A 33 -3.16 -0.41 -7.78
N ILE A 34 -4.19 -0.07 -6.99
CA ILE A 34 -5.50 -0.72 -7.11
C ILE A 34 -6.15 -0.43 -8.47
N GLY A 35 -5.95 0.77 -9.01
CA GLY A 35 -6.39 1.14 -10.37
C GLY A 35 -5.81 0.21 -11.43
N GLU A 36 -4.50 0.02 -11.42
CA GLU A 36 -3.81 -0.87 -12.38
C GLU A 36 -4.23 -2.34 -12.22
N LEU A 37 -4.43 -2.80 -10.97
CA LEU A 37 -4.97 -4.15 -10.72
C LEU A 37 -6.35 -4.33 -11.37
N LYS A 38 -7.25 -3.35 -11.18
CA LYS A 38 -8.61 -3.38 -11.74
C LYS A 38 -8.62 -3.27 -13.26
N ALA A 39 -7.66 -2.54 -13.84
CA ALA A 39 -7.50 -2.42 -15.29
C ALA A 39 -6.94 -3.70 -15.94
N GLY A 40 -6.50 -4.69 -15.14
CA GLY A 40 -5.86 -5.90 -15.66
C GLY A 40 -4.44 -5.66 -16.16
N HIS A 41 -3.82 -4.54 -15.78
CA HIS A 41 -2.44 -4.18 -16.16
C HIS A 41 -1.37 -4.78 -15.25
N HIS A 42 -1.76 -5.67 -14.33
CA HIS A 42 -0.79 -6.45 -13.60
C HIS A 42 -0.21 -7.53 -14.52
N ARG A 43 1.12 -7.66 -14.52
CA ARG A 43 1.76 -8.78 -15.22
C ARG A 43 1.23 -10.09 -14.63
N PRO A 44 0.86 -11.09 -15.46
CA PRO A 44 0.48 -12.40 -14.96
C PRO A 44 1.62 -13.07 -14.19
#